data_AF-A0A3D0LF69-F1
#
_entry.id   AF-A0A3D0LF69-F1
#
_cell.length_a   1.000
_cell.length_b   1.000
_cell.length_c   1.000
_cell.angle_alpha   90.00
_cell.angle_beta   90.00
_cell.angle_gamma   90.00
#
_symmetry.space_group_name_H-M   'P 1'
#
loop_
_entity.id
_entity.type
_entity.pdbx_description
1 polymer ?
#
loop_
_entity_poly.entity_id
_entity_poly.type
_entity_poly.pdbx_seq_one_letter_code
_entity_poly.pdbx_strand_id
1 'polypeptide(L)'
;MKTINKKKINRKNDRGFTLVELIVVLVILAILAAILVPALLGYIDRAKEKKELLHAKNCMTMTQAALSEQYAITGDSLTPGLQPSNTVIGAGNVKPKTNSTTGGVYTDNGSVNATEMPWAVKILESLDIKKGEVKENKNDPYCIMFGVGSNVSANTNANIHDKYTIYFFFYMEKKDSTPLWYFNGTWRTTKPSGDEIDPNTNEIKTGDKTGMKLQYYIISNKTGKYPAGDSNFMNWYKTLK
;
A
#
# COMPACT_ATOMS: atom_id res chain seq x y z
N MET A 1 -65.82 60.87 -29.16
CA MET A 1 -64.81 60.60 -30.21
C MET A 1 -63.48 60.33 -29.51
N LYS A 2 -62.98 59.08 -29.48
CA LYS A 2 -61.69 58.71 -28.83
C LYS A 2 -60.71 58.28 -29.92
N THR A 3 -59.57 58.96 -30.01
CA THR A 3 -58.52 58.70 -30.99
C THR A 3 -57.69 57.49 -30.55
N ILE A 4 -57.67 56.42 -31.37
CA ILE A 4 -56.85 55.23 -31.12
C ILE A 4 -55.42 55.52 -31.57
N ASN A 5 -54.50 55.67 -30.62
CA ASN A 5 -53.09 55.88 -30.88
C ASN A 5 -52.40 54.52 -31.14
N LYS A 6 -52.06 54.20 -32.40
CA LYS A 6 -51.32 52.97 -32.76
C LYS A 6 -49.86 53.11 -32.32
N LYS A 7 -49.51 52.50 -31.18
CA LYS A 7 -48.12 52.33 -30.74
C LYS A 7 -47.38 51.45 -31.77
N LYS A 8 -46.51 52.05 -32.60
CA LYS A 8 -45.61 51.32 -33.51
C LYS A 8 -44.65 50.47 -32.67
N ILE A 9 -44.84 49.15 -32.68
CA ILE A 9 -43.88 48.19 -32.11
C ILE A 9 -42.71 48.11 -33.08
N ASN A 10 -41.62 48.84 -32.80
CA ASN A 10 -40.34 48.62 -33.47
C ASN A 10 -39.83 47.24 -33.05
N ARG A 11 -40.07 46.22 -33.89
CA ARG A 11 -39.38 44.94 -33.79
C ARG A 11 -37.91 45.21 -34.06
N LYS A 12 -37.10 45.33 -32.99
CA LYS A 12 -35.65 45.27 -33.12
C LYS A 12 -35.33 43.95 -33.83
N ASN A 13 -34.37 44.04 -34.74
CA ASN A 13 -33.96 42.98 -35.64
C ASN A 13 -33.25 41.88 -34.83
N ASP A 14 -34.00 41.08 -34.09
CA ASP A 14 -33.52 39.89 -33.40
C ASP A 14 -33.19 38.85 -34.48
N ARG A 15 -31.99 39.00 -35.05
CA ARG A 15 -31.39 38.02 -35.96
C ARG A 15 -31.17 36.74 -35.15
N GLY A 16 -32.12 35.83 -35.24
CA GLY A 16 -32.03 34.50 -34.65
C GLY A 16 -30.81 33.76 -35.18
N PHE A 17 -30.15 33.02 -34.29
CA PHE A 17 -29.04 32.14 -34.61
C PHE A 17 -29.42 31.21 -35.76
N THR A 18 -28.60 31.12 -36.81
CA THR A 18 -28.91 30.23 -37.93
C THR A 18 -28.62 28.77 -37.53
N LEU A 19 -29.44 27.83 -38.00
CA LEU A 19 -29.18 26.39 -37.78
C LEU A 19 -27.80 25.98 -38.33
N VAL A 20 -27.36 26.66 -39.39
CA VAL A 20 -26.05 26.42 -40.02
C VAL A 20 -24.90 26.82 -39.08
N GLU A 21 -24.97 27.97 -38.40
CA GLU A 21 -23.96 28.38 -37.42
C GLU A 21 -23.84 27.37 -36.28
N LEU A 22 -24.96 26.80 -35.83
CA LEU A 22 -24.96 25.82 -34.75
C LEU A 22 -24.34 24.48 -35.19
N ILE A 23 -24.61 24.04 -36.42
CA ILE A 23 -24.04 22.78 -36.95
C ILE A 23 -22.53 22.90 -37.12
N VAL A 24 -22.00 24.01 -37.63
CA VAL A 24 -20.55 24.20 -37.80
C VAL A 24 -19.83 24.14 -36.45
N VAL A 25 -20.40 24.77 -35.40
CA VAL A 25 -19.83 24.73 -34.05
C VAL A 25 -19.84 23.31 -33.50
N LEU A 26 -20.93 22.56 -33.65
CA LEU A 26 -21.00 21.16 -33.21
C LEU A 26 -20.00 20.27 -33.94
N VAL A 27 -19.76 20.50 -35.23
CA VAL A 27 -18.74 19.76 -36.00
C VAL A 27 -17.34 20.03 -35.45
N ILE A 28 -17.01 21.30 -35.17
CA ILE A 28 -15.71 21.65 -34.57
C ILE A 28 -15.56 21.02 -33.17
N LEU A 29 -16.59 21.10 -32.33
CA LEU A 29 -16.59 20.47 -31.01
C LEU A 29 -16.44 18.94 -31.09
N ALA A 30 -17.07 18.29 -32.08
CA ALA A 30 -16.94 16.86 -32.29
C ALA A 30 -15.50 16.46 -32.66
N ILE A 31 -14.85 17.21 -33.55
CA ILE A 31 -13.45 16.97 -33.94
C ILE A 31 -12.50 17.16 -32.74
N LEU A 32 -12.70 18.25 -31.98
CA LEU A 32 -11.89 18.52 -30.78
C LEU A 32 -12.08 17.43 -29.71
N ALA A 33 -13.32 17.03 -29.45
CA ALA A 33 -13.63 15.98 -28.49
C ALA A 33 -13.00 14.64 -28.90
N ALA A 34 -13.03 14.28 -30.19
CA ALA A 34 -12.46 13.03 -30.68
C ALA A 34 -10.96 12.87 -30.38
N ILE A 35 -10.20 13.97 -30.41
CA ILE A 35 -8.75 13.96 -30.11
C ILE A 35 -8.50 14.11 -28.60
N LEU A 36 -9.30 14.94 -27.92
CA LEU A 36 -9.10 15.28 -26.50
C LEU A 36 -9.42 14.12 -25.55
N VAL A 37 -10.51 13.38 -25.80
CA VAL A 37 -10.97 12.31 -24.91
C VAL A 37 -9.92 11.21 -24.68
N PRO A 38 -9.32 10.57 -25.71
CA PRO A 38 -8.32 9.53 -25.48
C PRO A 38 -7.07 10.05 -24.76
N ALA A 39 -6.63 11.28 -25.08
CA ALA A 39 -5.50 11.91 -24.41
C ALA A 39 -5.80 12.11 -22.90
N LEU A 40 -6.98 12.64 -22.58
CA LEU A 40 -7.41 12.88 -21.21
C LEU A 40 -7.50 11.59 -20.39
N LEU A 41 -8.04 10.51 -20.96
CA LEU A 41 -8.12 9.21 -20.30
C LEU A 41 -6.73 8.69 -19.92
N GLY A 42 -5.75 8.78 -20.83
CA GLY A 42 -4.37 8.40 -20.53
C GLY A 42 -3.71 9.25 -19.42
N TYR A 43 -4.02 10.55 -19.34
CA TYR A 43 -3.55 11.41 -18.25
C TYR A 43 -4.17 11.03 -16.91
N ILE A 44 -5.47 10.71 -16.90
CA ILE A 44 -6.18 10.29 -15.69
C ILE A 44 -5.58 8.99 -15.15
N ASP A 45 -5.26 8.02 -15.99
CA ASP A 45 -4.73 6.74 -15.54
C ASP A 45 -3.31 6.88 -14.96
N ARG A 46 -2.42 7.64 -15.62
CA ARG A 46 -1.11 7.98 -15.05
C ARG A 46 -1.20 8.75 -13.74
N ALA A 47 -2.20 9.62 -13.59
CA ALA A 47 -2.43 10.35 -12.35
C ALA A 47 -2.90 9.41 -11.22
N LYS A 48 -3.72 8.41 -11.53
CA LYS A 48 -4.12 7.36 -10.56
C LYS A 48 -2.92 6.54 -10.11
N GLU A 49 -2.09 6.04 -11.02
CA GLU A 49 -0.88 5.27 -10.68
C GLU A 49 0.07 6.06 -9.77
N LYS A 50 0.31 7.34 -10.10
CA LYS A 50 1.15 8.23 -9.26
C LYS A 50 0.54 8.46 -7.88
N LYS A 51 -0.78 8.57 -7.80
CA LYS A 51 -1.49 8.74 -6.54
C LYS A 51 -1.37 7.50 -5.67
N GLU A 52 -1.53 6.31 -6.25
CA GLU A 52 -1.36 5.03 -5.53
C GLU A 52 0.07 4.89 -4.98
N LEU A 53 1.08 5.22 -5.80
CA LEU A 53 2.48 5.23 -5.33
C LEU A 53 2.72 6.23 -4.20
N LEU A 54 2.12 7.42 -4.27
CA LEU A 54 2.22 8.42 -3.21
C LEU A 54 1.58 7.92 -1.91
N HIS A 55 0.42 7.27 -2.00
CA HIS A 55 -0.22 6.65 -0.86
C HIS A 55 0.68 5.59 -0.22
N ALA A 56 1.27 4.70 -1.02
CA ALA A 56 2.18 3.66 -0.53
C ALA A 56 3.39 4.25 0.21
N LYS A 57 3.99 5.32 -0.34
CA LYS A 57 5.10 6.06 0.31
C LYS A 57 4.70 6.70 1.62
N ASN A 58 3.51 7.28 1.68
CA ASN A 58 2.97 7.86 2.91
C ASN A 58 2.74 6.75 3.95
N CYS A 59 2.22 5.58 3.54
CA CYS A 59 2.07 4.40 4.41
C CYS A 59 3.39 3.96 5.01
N MET A 60 4.42 3.83 4.18
CA MET A 60 5.75 3.44 4.65
C MET A 60 6.32 4.47 5.63
N THR A 61 6.19 5.76 5.33
CA THR A 61 6.67 6.85 6.21
C THR A 61 5.97 6.85 7.56
N MET A 62 4.64 6.69 7.58
CA MET A 62 3.86 6.61 8.81
C MET A 62 4.20 5.35 9.61
N THR A 63 4.38 4.22 8.93
CA THR A 63 4.82 2.97 9.58
C THR A 63 6.20 3.14 10.23
N GLN A 64 7.14 3.77 9.52
CA GLN A 64 8.48 4.04 10.04
C GLN A 64 8.43 4.98 11.26
N ALA A 65 7.56 5.99 11.22
CA ALA A 65 7.33 6.87 12.36
C ALA A 65 6.75 6.12 13.56
N ALA A 66 5.74 5.27 13.35
CA ALA A 66 5.13 4.47 14.41
C ALA A 66 6.10 3.46 15.04
N LEU A 67 6.97 2.84 14.24
CA LEU A 67 8.05 1.98 14.75
C LEU A 67 9.04 2.77 15.61
N SER A 68 9.35 4.00 15.21
CA SER A 68 10.24 4.89 15.96
C SER A 68 9.60 5.37 17.27
N GLU A 69 8.30 5.69 17.26
CA GLU A 69 7.52 5.99 18.48
C GLU A 69 7.50 4.79 19.41
N GLN A 70 7.26 3.59 18.87
CA GLN A 70 7.25 2.37 19.65
C GLN A 70 8.60 2.14 20.34
N TYR A 71 9.71 2.32 19.62
CA TYR A 71 11.05 2.27 20.22
C TYR A 71 11.21 3.29 21.36
N ALA A 72 10.73 4.52 21.19
CA ALA A 72 10.81 5.54 22.25
C ALA A 72 10.01 5.17 23.50
N ILE A 73 8.87 4.48 23.34
CA ILE A 73 8.01 4.04 24.46
C ILE A 73 8.61 2.82 25.18
N THR A 74 9.10 1.84 24.42
CA THR A 74 9.49 0.52 24.98
C THR A 74 10.99 0.36 25.19
N GLY A 75 11.80 1.29 24.67
CA GLY A 75 13.24 1.14 24.56
C GLY A 75 13.61 -0.08 23.71
N ASP A 76 14.73 -0.73 24.03
CA ASP A 76 15.18 -1.96 23.37
C ASP A 76 14.36 -3.22 23.74
N SER A 77 13.40 -3.07 24.65
CA SER A 77 12.48 -4.14 25.00
C SER A 77 11.38 -4.20 23.97
N LEU A 78 11.50 -5.13 23.03
CA LEU A 78 10.38 -5.46 22.15
C LEU A 78 9.31 -6.15 22.99
N THR A 79 8.38 -5.36 23.50
CA THR A 79 7.28 -5.84 24.34
C THR A 79 6.43 -6.87 23.57
N PRO A 80 5.77 -7.81 24.27
CA PRO A 80 4.79 -8.71 23.67
C PRO A 80 3.74 -7.85 22.97
N GLY A 81 3.75 -7.84 21.64
CA GLY A 81 3.34 -6.65 20.90
C GLY A 81 4.09 -6.44 19.58
N LEU A 82 5.36 -6.85 19.55
CA LEU A 82 6.19 -7.07 18.36
C LEU A 82 6.79 -8.48 18.33
N GLN A 83 6.40 -9.31 19.29
CA GLN A 83 6.80 -10.70 19.37
C GLN A 83 5.84 -11.56 18.52
N PRO A 84 6.39 -12.37 17.62
CA PRO A 84 5.70 -13.55 17.14
C PRO A 84 5.40 -14.44 18.33
N SER A 85 4.40 -15.30 18.18
CA SER A 85 4.52 -16.63 18.78
C SER A 85 5.78 -17.27 18.15
N ASN A 86 6.93 -17.06 18.82
CA ASN A 86 8.32 -17.38 18.47
C ASN A 86 9.07 -16.50 17.46
N THR A 87 10.03 -15.72 17.99
CA THR A 87 11.34 -15.33 17.38
C THR A 87 11.26 -14.57 16.05
N VAL A 88 11.77 -13.36 15.83
CA VAL A 88 13.12 -12.87 16.13
C VAL A 88 13.08 -11.34 16.00
N ILE A 89 12.58 -10.60 16.98
CA ILE A 89 13.17 -9.30 17.29
C ILE A 89 13.01 -9.11 18.82
N GLY A 90 14.13 -9.20 19.56
CA GLY A 90 14.25 -8.91 21.00
C GLY A 90 13.86 -10.02 21.99
N ALA A 91 14.87 -10.59 22.64
CA ALA A 91 14.97 -10.93 24.08
C ALA A 91 15.71 -12.26 24.29
N GLY A 92 16.63 -12.27 25.26
CA GLY A 92 17.49 -13.39 25.58
C GLY A 92 16.74 -14.72 25.81
N ASN A 93 17.46 -15.82 25.58
CA ASN A 93 17.04 -17.19 25.85
C ASN A 93 15.70 -17.61 25.23
N VAL A 94 15.51 -17.35 23.93
CA VAL A 94 14.51 -18.10 23.16
C VAL A 94 15.25 -19.23 22.46
N LYS A 95 15.20 -20.44 23.05
CA LYS A 95 15.52 -21.64 22.27
C LYS A 95 14.61 -21.63 21.05
N PRO A 96 15.14 -21.81 19.83
CA PRO A 96 14.31 -21.97 18.65
C PRO A 96 13.27 -23.04 18.97
N LYS A 97 12.01 -22.86 18.56
CA LYS A 97 10.99 -23.90 18.74
C LYS A 97 11.47 -25.14 18.01
N THR A 98 12.10 -26.05 18.74
CA THR A 98 12.36 -27.41 18.33
C THR A 98 10.99 -28.06 18.24
N ASN A 99 10.50 -28.33 17.04
CA ASN A 99 10.04 -29.69 16.84
C ASN A 99 11.28 -30.46 16.37
N SER A 100 11.81 -31.25 17.29
CA SER A 100 13.10 -31.92 17.25
C SER A 100 13.39 -32.69 15.98
N THR A 101 14.69 -32.95 15.86
CA THR A 101 15.35 -34.06 15.14
C THR A 101 15.70 -33.76 13.68
N THR A 102 16.96 -33.38 13.52
CA THR A 102 17.74 -33.52 12.27
C THR A 102 17.43 -32.51 11.17
N GLY A 103 18.21 -31.42 11.11
CA GLY A 103 18.50 -30.70 9.86
C GLY A 103 17.34 -29.95 9.18
N GLY A 104 16.35 -29.45 9.93
CA GLY A 104 15.25 -28.67 9.36
C GLY A 104 15.69 -27.27 8.90
N VAL A 105 15.60 -27.00 7.60
CA VAL A 105 15.65 -25.65 7.03
C VAL A 105 14.49 -24.84 7.59
N TYR A 106 14.78 -23.69 8.23
CA TYR A 106 13.76 -22.74 8.69
C TYR A 106 13.03 -22.17 7.46
N THR A 107 11.70 -22.34 7.38
CA THR A 107 10.89 -21.95 6.21
C THR A 107 10.17 -20.60 6.37
N ASP A 108 10.15 -20.05 7.58
CA ASP A 108 9.72 -18.68 7.86
C ASP A 108 10.48 -18.11 9.07
N ASN A 109 10.95 -16.87 8.95
CA ASN A 109 11.64 -16.18 10.04
C ASN A 109 10.63 -15.52 10.98
N GLY A 110 9.61 -16.26 11.44
CA GLY A 110 8.67 -15.83 12.49
C GLY A 110 7.60 -14.80 12.11
N SER A 111 7.21 -14.63 10.83
CA SER A 111 6.25 -13.62 10.34
C SER A 111 5.02 -13.39 11.26
N VAL A 112 4.68 -12.12 11.54
CA VAL A 112 3.64 -11.74 12.52
C VAL A 112 2.43 -11.11 11.83
N ASN A 113 1.22 -11.54 12.22
CA ASN A 113 0.01 -10.79 11.94
C ASN A 113 -0.22 -9.73 13.03
N ALA A 114 0.01 -8.47 12.68
CA ALA A 114 -0.10 -7.34 13.59
C ALA A 114 -1.40 -6.55 13.44
N THR A 115 -2.37 -7.02 12.65
CA THR A 115 -3.56 -6.24 12.25
C THR A 115 -4.37 -5.68 13.42
N GLU A 116 -4.38 -6.37 14.57
CA GLU A 116 -5.12 -5.95 15.77
C GLU A 116 -4.24 -5.28 16.82
N MET A 117 -2.96 -5.08 16.55
CA MET A 117 -2.03 -4.55 17.52
C MET A 117 -2.21 -3.03 17.66
N PRO A 118 -2.14 -2.45 18.87
CA PRO A 118 -2.42 -1.03 19.07
C PRO A 118 -1.60 -0.09 18.18
N TRP A 119 -0.32 -0.39 17.96
CA TRP A 119 0.55 0.39 17.09
C TRP A 119 0.19 0.23 15.60
N ALA A 120 -0.27 -0.94 15.17
CA ALA A 120 -0.70 -1.19 13.81
C ALA A 120 -2.06 -0.52 13.53
N VAL A 121 -2.98 -0.57 14.50
CA VAL A 121 -4.26 0.15 14.46
C VAL A 121 -4.01 1.66 14.36
N LYS A 122 -3.09 2.23 15.16
CA LYS A 122 -2.69 3.64 15.04
C LYS A 122 -2.20 4.00 13.63
N ILE A 123 -1.42 3.13 13.00
CA ILE A 123 -0.97 3.34 11.61
C ILE A 123 -2.20 3.39 10.70
N LEU A 124 -3.11 2.42 10.78
CA LEU A 124 -4.32 2.40 9.96
C LEU A 124 -5.23 3.61 10.18
N GLU A 125 -5.38 4.06 11.43
CA GLU A 125 -6.12 5.27 11.78
C GLU A 125 -5.46 6.53 11.21
N SER A 126 -4.13 6.64 11.30
CA SER A 126 -3.36 7.80 10.81
C SER A 126 -3.40 7.95 9.28
N LEU A 127 -3.78 6.89 8.57
CA LEU A 127 -3.65 6.84 7.13
C LEU A 127 -4.75 7.58 6.37
N ASP A 128 -5.88 7.91 7.01
CA ASP A 128 -7.05 8.63 6.44
C ASP A 128 -7.28 8.39 4.93
N ILE A 129 -7.10 7.15 4.47
CA ILE A 129 -7.14 6.81 3.05
C ILE A 129 -8.60 6.92 2.65
N LYS A 130 -8.94 8.01 1.95
CA LYS A 130 -10.28 8.45 1.58
C LYS A 130 -11.33 7.36 1.75
N LYS A 131 -12.04 7.43 2.89
CA LYS A 131 -13.29 6.74 3.13
C LYS A 131 -14.29 7.15 2.04
N GLY A 132 -14.33 6.38 0.95
CA GLY A 132 -15.53 6.28 0.13
C GLY A 132 -16.66 5.90 1.06
N GLU A 133 -17.70 6.71 1.06
CA GLU A 133 -18.76 6.70 2.05
C GLU A 133 -19.36 5.31 2.29
N VAL A 134 -19.85 5.15 3.52
CA VAL A 134 -20.64 4.04 4.08
C VAL A 134 -19.84 2.95 4.81
N LYS A 135 -19.84 3.15 6.14
CA LYS A 135 -19.85 2.24 7.31
C LYS A 135 -19.52 0.76 7.10
N GLU A 136 -18.85 0.23 8.14
CA GLU A 136 -17.94 -0.92 8.20
C GLU A 136 -16.52 -0.56 7.74
N ASN A 137 -15.50 -1.19 8.35
CA ASN A 137 -14.07 -0.97 8.13
C ASN A 137 -13.62 -1.40 6.70
N LYS A 138 -14.32 -0.90 5.69
CA LYS A 138 -14.32 -1.31 4.29
C LYS A 138 -13.30 -0.53 3.45
N ASN A 139 -12.56 0.40 4.07
CA ASN A 139 -11.59 1.28 3.41
C ASN A 139 -10.14 1.06 3.82
N ASP A 140 -9.87 0.07 4.68
CA ASP A 140 -8.49 -0.33 4.96
C ASP A 140 -7.81 -0.77 3.65
N PRO A 141 -6.52 -0.49 3.45
CA PRO A 141 -5.80 -1.03 2.31
C PRO A 141 -5.96 -2.55 2.29
N TYR A 142 -6.12 -3.13 1.11
CA TYR A 142 -6.33 -4.56 0.96
C TYR A 142 -5.23 -5.37 1.63
N CYS A 143 -3.98 -4.90 1.51
CA CYS A 143 -2.90 -5.39 2.33
C CYS A 143 -1.83 -4.31 2.57
N ILE A 144 -1.37 -4.23 3.81
CA ILE A 144 -0.10 -3.57 4.17
C ILE A 144 0.76 -4.58 4.90
N MET A 145 2.00 -4.71 4.45
CA MET A 145 3.03 -5.47 5.13
C MET A 145 4.36 -4.72 5.07
N PHE A 146 5.16 -4.87 6.11
CA PHE A 146 6.54 -4.41 6.10
C PHE A 146 7.48 -5.49 6.62
N GLY A 147 8.75 -5.36 6.27
CA GLY A 147 9.83 -6.22 6.73
C GLY A 147 10.92 -5.39 7.39
N VAL A 148 11.23 -5.77 8.62
CA VAL A 148 12.39 -5.32 9.41
C VAL A 148 13.31 -6.52 9.57
N GLY A 149 14.58 -6.34 9.91
CA GLY A 149 15.49 -7.48 9.93
C GLY A 149 16.90 -7.14 10.34
N SER A 150 17.66 -8.16 10.72
CA SER A 150 19.05 -8.00 11.12
C SER A 150 19.93 -9.11 10.54
N ASN A 151 21.24 -8.84 10.46
CA ASN A 151 22.27 -9.77 10.02
C ASN A 151 23.15 -10.25 11.21
N VAL A 152 22.63 -10.17 12.44
CA VAL A 152 23.34 -10.71 13.60
C VAL A 152 23.12 -12.21 13.70
N SER A 153 24.13 -12.93 14.18
CA SER A 153 24.03 -14.37 14.42
C SER A 153 22.99 -14.69 15.50
N ALA A 154 22.48 -15.92 15.48
CA ALA A 154 21.58 -16.43 16.51
C ALA A 154 22.18 -16.20 17.91
N ASN A 155 21.37 -15.74 18.86
CA ASN A 155 21.74 -15.38 20.24
C ASN A 155 22.57 -14.11 20.42
N THR A 156 22.78 -13.32 19.36
CA THR A 156 23.34 -11.97 19.48
C THR A 156 22.20 -10.94 19.46
N ASN A 157 22.31 -9.88 20.27
CA ASN A 157 21.36 -8.79 20.22
C ASN A 157 21.46 -8.09 18.86
N ALA A 158 20.36 -8.07 18.11
CA ALA A 158 20.26 -7.28 16.89
C ALA A 158 20.54 -5.80 17.19
N ASN A 159 21.14 -5.09 16.23
CA ASN A 159 21.27 -3.65 16.33
C ASN A 159 19.87 -3.03 16.42
N ILE A 160 19.64 -2.10 17.34
CA ILE A 160 18.36 -1.39 17.51
C ILE A 160 17.87 -0.81 16.17
N HIS A 161 18.77 -0.21 15.39
CA HIS A 161 18.43 0.35 14.08
C HIS A 161 17.79 -0.70 13.16
N ASP A 162 18.33 -1.92 13.15
CA ASP A 162 17.84 -3.02 12.31
C ASP A 162 16.44 -3.50 12.71
N LYS A 163 16.09 -3.40 13.99
CA LYS A 163 14.80 -3.84 14.56
C LYS A 163 13.64 -2.95 14.11
N TYR A 164 13.92 -1.66 13.91
CA TYR A 164 12.90 -0.64 13.68
C TYR A 164 13.02 0.05 12.32
N THR A 165 13.95 -0.37 11.46
CA THR A 165 14.10 0.18 10.09
C THR A 165 13.42 -0.72 9.06
N ILE A 166 12.52 -0.13 8.28
CA ILE A 166 11.83 -0.83 7.20
C ILE A 166 12.81 -1.06 6.04
N TYR A 167 13.09 -2.33 5.75
CA TYR A 167 13.91 -2.77 4.62
C TYR A 167 13.07 -3.33 3.46
N PHE A 168 11.82 -3.72 3.76
CA PHE A 168 10.85 -4.18 2.78
C PHE A 168 9.49 -3.56 3.08
N PHE A 169 8.76 -3.14 2.05
CA PHE A 169 7.36 -2.73 2.20
C PHE A 169 6.51 -3.30 1.08
N PHE A 170 5.28 -3.65 1.41
CA PHE A 170 4.27 -4.11 0.47
C PHE A 170 2.96 -3.37 0.74
N TYR A 171 2.38 -2.84 -0.34
CA TYR A 171 1.14 -2.08 -0.30
C TYR A 171 0.23 -2.51 -1.44
N MET A 172 -1.05 -2.68 -1.12
CA MET A 172 -2.10 -2.89 -2.10
C MET A 172 -3.38 -2.19 -1.65
N GLU A 173 -3.86 -1.22 -2.42
CA GLU A 173 -5.01 -0.38 -2.05
C GLU A 173 -6.32 -1.20 -2.04
N LYS A 174 -6.59 -1.94 -3.11
CA LYS A 174 -7.78 -2.78 -3.29
C LYS A 174 -7.38 -4.18 -3.77
N LYS A 175 -8.33 -5.11 -3.74
CA LYS A 175 -8.11 -6.52 -4.14
C LYS A 175 -7.42 -6.66 -5.51
N ASP A 176 -7.86 -5.85 -6.46
CA ASP A 176 -7.42 -5.92 -7.86
C ASP A 176 -6.50 -4.74 -8.25
N SER A 177 -6.05 -3.94 -7.27
CA SER A 177 -5.06 -2.87 -7.52
C SER A 177 -3.70 -3.47 -7.82
N THR A 178 -2.89 -2.75 -8.59
CA THR A 178 -1.49 -3.13 -8.84
C THR A 178 -0.73 -3.14 -7.51
N PRO A 179 -0.15 -4.28 -7.09
CA PRO A 179 0.67 -4.33 -5.89
C PRO A 179 1.94 -3.49 -6.04
N LEU A 180 2.33 -2.85 -4.93
CA LEU A 180 3.54 -2.05 -4.85
C LEU A 180 4.49 -2.64 -3.82
N TRP A 181 5.73 -2.83 -4.23
CA TRP A 181 6.82 -3.31 -3.39
C TRP A 181 7.90 -2.25 -3.26
N TYR A 182 8.38 -2.04 -2.05
CA TYR A 182 9.60 -1.30 -1.77
C TYR A 182 10.68 -2.27 -1.33
N PHE A 183 11.79 -2.29 -2.06
CA PHE A 183 12.95 -3.11 -1.74
C PHE A 183 14.21 -2.48 -2.34
N ASN A 184 15.32 -2.57 -1.59
CA ASN A 184 16.63 -2.05 -1.99
C ASN A 184 16.55 -0.58 -2.51
N GLY A 185 15.89 0.28 -1.73
CA GLY A 185 15.76 1.71 -2.02
C GLY A 185 14.75 2.08 -3.11
N THR A 186 14.11 1.12 -3.77
CA THR A 186 13.30 1.37 -4.98
C THR A 186 11.87 0.85 -4.82
N TRP A 187 10.90 1.63 -5.32
CA TRP A 187 9.51 1.20 -5.47
C TRP A 187 9.30 0.52 -6.82
N ARG A 188 8.61 -0.62 -6.83
CA ARG A 188 8.41 -1.47 -8.00
C ARG A 188 6.99 -2.06 -7.98
N THR A 189 6.49 -2.41 -9.16
CA THR A 189 5.22 -3.15 -9.35
C THR A 189 5.46 -4.63 -9.63
N THR A 190 6.65 -5.11 -9.31
CA THR A 190 7.04 -6.52 -9.45
C THR A 190 7.57 -6.99 -8.11
N LYS A 191 7.13 -8.17 -7.69
CA LYS A 191 7.62 -8.82 -6.50
C LYS A 191 9.15 -9.03 -6.56
N PRO A 192 9.89 -8.85 -5.46
CA PRO A 192 11.28 -9.27 -5.39
C PRO A 192 11.43 -10.75 -5.72
N SER A 193 12.37 -11.06 -6.61
CA SER A 193 12.62 -12.44 -7.03
C SER A 193 13.23 -13.30 -5.92
N GLY A 194 13.21 -14.62 -6.09
CA GLY A 194 13.88 -15.55 -5.16
C GLY A 194 15.40 -15.41 -5.10
N ASP A 195 15.97 -14.74 -6.10
CA ASP A 195 17.38 -14.37 -6.18
C ASP A 195 17.68 -13.06 -5.48
N GLU A 196 16.66 -12.23 -5.21
CA GLU A 196 16.78 -10.99 -4.45
C GLU A 196 16.50 -11.21 -2.96
N ILE A 197 15.47 -12.01 -2.64
CA ILE A 197 15.09 -12.40 -1.29
C ILE A 197 14.78 -13.90 -1.30
N ASP A 198 15.47 -14.66 -0.45
CA ASP A 198 15.19 -16.09 -0.31
C ASP A 198 13.73 -16.31 0.16
N PRO A 199 12.89 -17.05 -0.60
CA PRO A 199 11.51 -17.24 -0.24
C PRO A 199 11.29 -18.22 0.94
N ASN A 200 12.33 -18.93 1.36
CA ASN A 200 12.30 -19.89 2.47
C ASN A 200 12.97 -19.31 3.72
N THR A 201 14.11 -18.64 3.58
CA THR A 201 14.85 -18.09 4.73
C THR A 201 14.58 -16.61 4.99
N ASN A 202 13.85 -15.93 4.10
CA ASN A 202 13.64 -14.48 4.09
C ASN A 202 14.96 -13.68 4.09
N GLU A 203 16.04 -14.28 3.59
CA GLU A 203 17.36 -13.66 3.56
C GLU A 203 17.51 -12.80 2.31
N ILE A 204 17.94 -11.55 2.49
CA ILE A 204 18.30 -10.67 1.39
C ILE A 204 19.55 -11.20 0.72
N LYS A 205 19.49 -11.43 -0.59
CA LYS A 205 20.59 -11.97 -1.40
C LYS A 205 21.29 -10.92 -2.27
N THR A 206 20.74 -9.71 -2.36
CA THR A 206 21.23 -8.66 -3.25
C THR A 206 21.26 -7.29 -2.57
N GLY A 207 22.21 -6.45 -2.99
CA GLY A 207 22.37 -5.08 -2.49
C GLY A 207 23.12 -4.98 -1.15
N ASP A 208 23.09 -3.79 -0.56
CA ASP A 208 23.91 -3.44 0.62
C ASP A 208 23.49 -4.17 1.90
N LYS A 209 22.32 -4.81 1.89
CA LYS A 209 21.75 -5.55 3.03
C LYS A 209 21.82 -7.06 2.84
N THR A 210 22.66 -7.54 1.93
CA THR A 210 22.89 -8.98 1.71
C THR A 210 23.22 -9.71 3.02
N GLY A 211 22.61 -10.88 3.24
CA GLY A 211 22.71 -11.69 4.45
C GLY A 211 21.72 -11.30 5.56
N MET A 212 21.05 -10.14 5.46
CA MET A 212 20.03 -9.74 6.42
C MET A 212 18.79 -10.63 6.29
N LYS A 213 18.31 -11.14 7.43
CA LYS A 213 17.08 -11.93 7.48
C LYS A 213 15.90 -11.06 7.85
N LEU A 214 14.89 -11.06 6.99
CA LEU A 214 13.69 -10.27 7.16
C LEU A 214 12.64 -11.02 7.99
N GLN A 215 12.02 -10.27 8.87
CA GLN A 215 10.85 -10.63 9.67
C GLN A 215 9.70 -9.77 9.17
N TYR A 216 8.64 -10.41 8.66
CA TYR A 216 7.50 -9.68 8.11
C TYR A 216 6.44 -9.41 9.18
N TYR A 217 5.79 -8.26 9.06
CA TYR A 217 4.68 -7.81 9.90
C TYR A 217 3.53 -7.35 9.00
N ILE A 218 2.35 -7.94 9.19
CA ILE A 218 1.14 -7.62 8.42
C ILE A 218 0.31 -6.63 9.24
N ILE A 219 0.15 -5.41 8.73
CA ILE A 219 -0.61 -4.32 9.38
C ILE A 219 -2.09 -4.39 9.00
N SER A 220 -2.39 -4.75 7.75
CA SER A 220 -3.78 -4.97 7.33
C SER A 220 -3.84 -6.09 6.32
N ASN A 221 -4.91 -6.88 6.42
CA ASN A 221 -5.24 -7.89 5.44
C ASN A 221 -6.76 -8.09 5.35
N LYS A 222 -7.36 -7.61 4.25
CA LYS A 222 -8.79 -7.78 4.00
C LYS A 222 -9.20 -9.19 3.57
N THR A 223 -8.27 -10.11 3.32
CA THR A 223 -8.62 -11.53 3.09
C THR A 223 -9.00 -12.27 4.38
N GLY A 224 -8.91 -11.62 5.54
CA GLY A 224 -9.00 -12.25 6.85
C GLY A 224 -7.64 -12.67 7.40
N LYS A 225 -7.59 -13.01 8.70
CA LYS A 225 -6.40 -13.56 9.35
C LYS A 225 -6.06 -14.91 8.71
N TYR A 226 -5.17 -14.87 7.73
CA TYR A 226 -4.87 -15.96 6.79
C TYR A 226 -6.10 -16.26 5.91
N PRO A 227 -5.99 -16.21 4.56
CA PRO A 227 -7.11 -16.54 3.69
C PRO A 227 -7.64 -17.93 4.06
N ALA A 228 -8.96 -18.00 4.28
CA ALA A 228 -9.67 -19.19 4.75
C ALA A 228 -9.21 -20.46 4.01
N GLY A 229 -8.46 -21.31 4.72
CA GLY A 229 -8.06 -22.64 4.25
C GLY A 229 -6.55 -22.91 4.17
N ASP A 230 -5.70 -21.88 4.14
CA ASP A 230 -4.24 -22.06 4.07
C ASP A 230 -3.53 -21.60 5.35
N SER A 231 -2.76 -22.51 5.93
CA SER A 231 -2.03 -22.33 7.19
C SER A 231 -0.82 -21.40 7.11
N ASN A 232 -0.55 -20.73 5.96
CA ASN A 232 0.60 -19.83 5.83
C ASN A 232 0.37 -18.66 4.86
N PHE A 233 0.49 -17.42 5.34
CA PHE A 233 0.45 -16.17 4.56
C PHE A 233 1.44 -16.18 3.39
N MET A 234 2.59 -16.83 3.56
CA MET A 234 3.61 -16.95 2.52
C MET A 234 3.09 -17.68 1.29
N ASN A 235 2.10 -18.56 1.41
CA ASN A 235 1.50 -19.25 0.26
C ASN A 235 0.69 -18.29 -0.61
N TRP A 236 -0.14 -17.43 -0.01
CA TRP A 236 -0.84 -16.36 -0.74
C TRP A 236 0.13 -15.32 -1.30
N TYR A 237 1.12 -14.88 -0.52
CA TYR A 237 2.17 -13.97 -1.01
C TYR A 237 2.96 -14.58 -2.20
N LYS A 238 3.11 -15.91 -2.24
CA LYS A 238 3.70 -16.65 -3.37
C LYS A 238 2.79 -16.69 -4.60
N THR A 239 1.46 -16.56 -4.46
CA THR A 239 0.52 -16.57 -5.60
C THR A 239 0.36 -15.20 -6.26
N LEU A 240 0.72 -14.12 -5.57
CA LEU A 240 0.80 -12.78 -6.17
C LEU A 240 1.88 -12.77 -7.26
N LYS A 241 1.45 -12.44 -8.48
CA LYS A 241 2.33 -12.26 -9.64
C LYS A 241 2.90 -10.85 -9.67
#